data_AF-A0A372F8C7-F1
#
_entry.id   AF-A0A372F8C7-F1
#
_cell.length_a   1.000
_cell.length_b   1.000
_cell.length_c   1.000
_cell.angle_alpha   90.00
_cell.angle_beta   90.00
_cell.angle_gamma   90.00
#
_symmetry.space_group_name_H-M   'P 1'
#
loop_
_entity.id
_entity.type
_entity.pdbx_description
1 polymer ?
#
loop_
_entity_poly.entity_id
_entity_poly.type
_entity_poly.pdbx_seq_one_letter_code
_entity_poly.pdbx_strand_id
1 'polypeptide(L)'
;MDIYCIEEFKNEYERLIRKKSYKELEKEIIEHFLLGDPQSIITGKRLNNSADRPYIKKRLDGSGGYRVYFYAVIYNECIYLMFVHPKTGSLGGENITDEAKAMFYKSVLHCIENRLLYKLSHIERERIVFTKIEQ
;
A
#
# COMPACT_ATOMS: atom_id res chain seq x y z
N MET A 1 3.73 10.49 10.87
CA MET A 1 2.96 9.43 10.18
C MET A 1 3.78 8.17 9.98
N ASP A 2 3.30 7.04 10.48
CA ASP A 2 3.89 5.72 10.30
C ASP A 2 3.22 4.96 9.15
N ILE A 3 4.02 4.24 8.36
CA ILE A 3 3.55 3.39 7.27
C ILE A 3 3.76 1.93 7.64
N TYR A 4 2.68 1.17 7.54
CA TYR A 4 2.64 -0.27 7.76
C TYR A 4 2.09 -0.97 6.52
N CYS A 5 2.32 -2.27 6.39
CA CYS A 5 1.62 -3.12 5.43
C CYS A 5 1.25 -4.47 6.03
N ILE A 6 0.25 -5.10 5.41
CA ILE A 6 -0.06 -6.52 5.64
C ILE A 6 0.85 -7.41 4.78
N GLU A 7 0.86 -8.71 5.08
CA GLU A 7 1.69 -9.69 4.38
C GLU A 7 1.36 -9.79 2.89
N GLU A 8 0.07 -9.69 2.52
CA GLU A 8 -0.38 -9.73 1.13
C GLU A 8 0.22 -8.60 0.29
N PHE A 9 0.31 -7.38 0.84
CA PHE A 9 0.98 -6.27 0.18
C PHE A 9 2.46 -6.57 -0.03
N LYS A 10 3.15 -7.03 1.03
CA LYS A 10 4.59 -7.35 0.99
C LYS A 10 4.87 -8.40 -0.08
N ASN A 11 4.08 -9.47 -0.13
CA ASN A 11 4.25 -10.56 -1.09
C ASN A 11 4.07 -10.08 -2.54
N GLU A 12 3.03 -9.28 -2.81
CA GLU A 12 2.83 -8.71 -4.14
C GLU A 12 3.92 -7.73 -4.54
N TYR A 13 4.34 -6.86 -3.61
CA TYR A 13 5.46 -5.97 -3.81
C TYR A 13 6.72 -6.75 -4.20
N GLU A 14 7.12 -7.74 -3.39
CA GLU A 14 8.30 -8.57 -3.62
C GLU A 14 8.21 -9.35 -4.95
N ARG A 15 7.02 -9.81 -5.32
CA ARG A 15 6.76 -10.47 -6.60
C ARG A 15 6.95 -9.51 -7.78
N LEU A 16 6.53 -8.25 -7.66
CA LEU A 16 6.63 -7.24 -8.70
C LEU A 16 8.08 -6.75 -8.89
N ILE A 17 8.77 -6.36 -7.82
CA ILE A 17 10.13 -5.78 -7.92
C ILE A 17 11.18 -6.75 -8.46
N ARG A 18 10.93 -8.07 -8.40
CA ARG A 18 11.77 -9.10 -9.04
C ARG A 18 11.80 -8.96 -10.56
N LYS A 19 10.80 -8.33 -11.17
CA LYS A 19 10.73 -8.11 -12.62
C LYS A 19 11.24 -6.71 -12.96
N LYS A 20 12.18 -6.63 -13.91
CA LYS A 20 12.76 -5.37 -14.38
C LYS A 20 11.71 -4.33 -14.80
N SER A 21 10.59 -4.77 -15.36
CA SER A 21 9.49 -3.90 -15.82
C SER A 21 8.77 -3.14 -14.71
N TYR A 22 8.93 -3.54 -13.45
CA TYR A 22 8.21 -2.96 -12.30
C TYR A 22 9.16 -2.38 -11.25
N LYS A 23 10.43 -2.15 -11.59
CA LYS A 23 11.43 -1.61 -10.65
C LYS A 23 11.09 -0.22 -10.12
N GLU A 24 10.37 0.58 -10.89
CA GLU A 24 9.96 1.92 -10.47
C GLU A 24 8.95 1.90 -9.32
N LEU A 25 8.26 0.78 -9.08
CA LEU A 25 7.29 0.66 -7.98
C LEU A 25 7.91 1.00 -6.61
N GLU A 26 9.14 0.57 -6.36
CA GLU A 26 9.82 0.83 -5.09
C GLU A 26 10.00 2.34 -4.86
N LYS A 27 10.51 3.04 -5.87
CA LYS A 27 10.68 4.49 -5.86
C LYS A 27 9.33 5.19 -5.66
N GLU A 28 8.31 4.78 -6.39
CA GLU A 28 6.96 5.35 -6.29
C GLU A 28 6.38 5.19 -4.87
N ILE A 29 6.55 4.04 -4.23
CA ILE A 29 6.09 3.83 -2.85
C ILE A 29 6.87 4.72 -1.88
N ILE A 30 8.20 4.83 -2.04
CA ILE A 30 9.04 5.69 -1.19
C ILE A 30 8.60 7.15 -1.32
N GLU A 31 8.54 7.68 -2.55
CA GLU A 31 8.20 9.07 -2.82
C GLU A 31 6.79 9.40 -2.36
N HIS A 32 5.82 8.53 -2.64
CA HIS A 32 4.45 8.81 -2.28
C HIS A 32 4.15 8.57 -0.81
N PHE A 33 4.59 7.48 -0.18
CA PHE A 33 4.13 7.10 1.17
C PHE A 33 5.15 7.40 2.27
N LEU A 34 6.45 7.20 2.02
CA LEU A 34 7.47 7.35 3.06
C LEU A 34 8.05 8.77 3.11
N LEU A 35 8.04 9.49 1.99
CA LEU A 35 8.50 10.87 1.87
C LEU A 35 7.37 11.86 1.56
N GLY A 36 6.19 11.36 1.20
CA GLY A 36 5.05 12.18 0.84
C GLY A 36 4.44 12.90 2.04
N ASP A 37 3.77 14.02 1.77
CA ASP A 37 3.04 14.72 2.81
C ASP A 37 1.72 13.96 3.15
N PRO A 38 1.28 13.94 4.42
CA PRO A 38 0.07 13.23 4.82
C PRO A 38 -1.18 13.56 3.99
N GLN A 39 -1.38 14.82 3.59
CA GLN A 39 -2.54 15.25 2.80
C GLN A 39 -2.48 14.74 1.37
N SER A 40 -1.31 14.79 0.70
CA SER A 40 -1.16 14.18 -0.62
C SER A 40 -1.30 12.68 -0.54
N ILE A 41 -0.87 12.02 0.54
CA ILE A 41 -0.95 10.57 0.68
C ILE A 41 -2.41 10.10 0.64
N ILE A 42 -3.29 10.73 1.42
CA ILE A 42 -4.71 10.37 1.54
C ILE A 42 -5.58 10.80 0.34
N THR A 43 -4.97 11.19 -0.78
CA THR A 43 -5.68 11.41 -2.05
C THR A 43 -5.97 10.10 -2.78
N GLY A 44 -7.06 10.09 -3.56
CA GLY A 44 -7.45 8.94 -4.38
C GLY A 44 -8.96 8.69 -4.33
N LYS A 45 -9.38 7.55 -4.90
CA LYS A 45 -10.79 7.13 -4.83
C LYS A 45 -11.03 6.47 -3.48
N ARG A 46 -11.88 7.09 -2.64
CA ARG A 46 -12.38 6.45 -1.42
C ARG A 46 -13.30 5.27 -1.79
N LEU A 47 -13.13 4.18 -1.06
CA LEU A 47 -13.86 2.92 -1.20
C LEU A 47 -14.84 2.72 -0.03
N ASN A 48 -14.81 3.60 0.99
CA ASN A 48 -15.77 3.70 2.06
C ASN A 48 -16.16 5.17 2.29
N ASN A 49 -17.18 5.41 3.11
CA ASN A 49 -17.69 6.74 3.43
C ASN A 49 -17.07 7.35 4.71
N SER A 50 -15.96 6.80 5.21
CA SER A 50 -15.34 7.29 6.44
C SER A 50 -14.40 8.46 6.17
N ALA A 51 -14.57 9.55 6.93
CA ALA A 51 -13.66 10.68 6.91
C ALA A 51 -12.37 10.40 7.69
N ASP A 52 -12.52 9.81 8.88
CA ASP A 52 -11.44 9.59 9.83
C ASP A 52 -10.61 8.33 9.54
N ARG A 53 -11.24 7.35 8.89
CA ARG A 53 -10.65 6.05 8.57
C ARG A 53 -10.87 5.65 7.10
N PRO A 54 -10.39 6.46 6.15
CA PRO A 54 -10.69 6.23 4.75
C PRO A 54 -9.96 4.99 4.23
N TYR A 55 -10.70 4.15 3.51
CA TYR A 55 -10.16 3.08 2.67
C TYR A 55 -10.01 3.65 1.26
N ILE A 56 -8.78 3.70 0.73
CA ILE A 56 -8.46 4.46 -0.47
C ILE A 56 -7.82 3.55 -1.52
N LYS A 57 -8.23 3.76 -2.77
CA LYS A 57 -7.50 3.33 -3.96
C LYS A 57 -6.78 4.51 -4.59
N LYS A 58 -5.47 4.44 -4.65
CA LYS A 58 -4.60 5.45 -5.28
C LYS A 58 -3.89 4.90 -6.50
N ARG A 59 -3.64 5.78 -7.46
CA ARG A 59 -2.79 5.48 -8.62
C ARG A 59 -1.41 6.08 -8.37
N LEU A 60 -0.38 5.28 -8.62
CA LEU A 60 1.00 5.75 -8.68
C LEU A 60 1.47 5.69 -10.14
N ASP A 61 2.52 6.44 -10.44
CA ASP A 61 3.08 6.53 -11.78
C ASP A 61 4.04 5.35 -12.06
N GLY A 62 4.97 5.52 -13.00
CA GLY A 62 5.90 4.48 -13.44
C GLY A 62 5.38 3.58 -14.55
N SER A 63 6.28 2.75 -15.08
CA SER A 63 6.06 1.84 -16.21
C SER A 63 4.93 0.86 -15.94
N GLY A 64 3.76 1.19 -16.48
CA GLY A 64 2.54 0.40 -16.40
C GLY A 64 1.49 0.94 -15.43
N GLY A 65 1.83 1.95 -14.62
CA GLY A 65 1.01 2.60 -13.59
C GLY A 65 0.57 1.62 -12.49
N TYR A 66 0.60 2.02 -11.22
CA TYR A 66 0.24 1.11 -10.13
C TYR A 66 -1.07 1.51 -9.48
N ARG A 67 -1.83 0.52 -9.01
CA ARG A 67 -2.98 0.74 -8.13
C ARG A 67 -2.61 0.23 -6.74
N VAL A 68 -2.60 1.13 -5.77
CA VAL A 68 -2.36 0.81 -4.36
C VAL A 68 -3.65 0.98 -3.58
N TYR A 69 -3.94 -0.01 -2.74
CA TYR A 69 -5.10 -0.05 -1.86
C TYR A 69 -4.58 0.05 -0.43
N PHE A 70 -5.09 1.03 0.34
CA PHE A 70 -4.63 1.24 1.70
C PHE A 70 -5.72 1.80 2.61
N TYR A 71 -5.58 1.52 3.89
CA TYR A 71 -6.42 2.03 4.97
C TYR A 71 -5.64 3.10 5.73
N ALA A 72 -6.17 4.32 5.81
CA ALA A 72 -5.54 5.38 6.60
C ALA A 72 -6.33 5.60 7.89
N VAL A 73 -5.63 5.83 9.00
CA VAL A 73 -6.20 6.21 10.29
C VAL A 73 -5.64 7.58 10.65
N ILE A 74 -6.43 8.63 10.40
CA ILE A 74 -5.96 10.02 10.43
C ILE A 74 -5.53 10.44 11.84
N TYR A 75 -6.32 10.13 12.86
CA TYR A 75 -6.03 10.52 14.25
C TYR A 75 -4.75 9.90 14.81
N ASN A 76 -4.39 8.70 14.37
CA ASN A 76 -3.20 7.99 14.86
C ASN A 76 -1.99 8.20 13.93
N GLU A 77 -2.13 9.02 12.89
CA GLU A 77 -1.15 9.19 11.82
C GLU A 77 -0.58 7.85 11.31
N CYS A 78 -1.46 6.88 11.03
CA CYS A 78 -1.06 5.57 10.53
C CYS A 78 -1.66 5.29 9.16
N ILE A 79 -0.86 4.66 8.29
CA ILE A 79 -1.33 4.12 7.01
C ILE A 79 -0.96 2.66 6.92
N TYR A 80 -1.92 1.86 6.44
CA TYR A 80 -1.80 0.42 6.29
C TYR A 80 -1.99 0.07 4.81
N LEU A 81 -0.89 -0.26 4.14
CA LEU A 81 -0.89 -0.71 2.74
C LEU A 81 -1.40 -2.16 2.68
N MET A 82 -2.42 -2.38 1.85
CA MET A 82 -3.19 -3.63 1.83
C MET A 82 -2.85 -4.46 0.59
N PHE A 83 -2.77 -3.80 -0.56
CA PHE A 83 -2.51 -4.47 -1.84
C PHE A 83 -1.93 -3.51 -2.88
N VAL A 84 -1.15 -4.06 -3.81
CA VAL A 84 -0.63 -3.32 -4.96
C VAL A 84 -0.64 -4.19 -6.21
N HIS A 85 -1.03 -3.61 -7.34
CA HIS A 85 -0.88 -4.28 -8.63
C HIS A 85 -0.71 -3.25 -9.77
N PRO A 86 -0.02 -3.62 -10.86
CA PRO A 86 0.10 -2.75 -12.02
C PRO A 86 -1.21 -2.69 -12.83
N LYS A 87 -1.42 -1.59 -13.54
CA LYS A 87 -2.55 -1.39 -14.45
C LYS A 87 -2.33 -2.08 -15.78
N THR A 88 -1.11 -2.06 -16.30
CA THR A 88 -0.76 -2.72 -17.56
C THR A 88 0.51 -3.57 -17.45
N GLY A 89 0.89 -4.24 -18.54
CA GLY A 89 2.03 -5.16 -18.59
C GLY A 89 1.65 -6.61 -18.27
N SER A 90 2.64 -7.49 -18.19
CA SER A 90 2.43 -8.96 -18.04
C SER A 90 1.73 -9.38 -16.75
N LEU A 91 1.81 -8.55 -15.71
CA LEU A 91 1.09 -8.72 -14.44
C LEU A 91 0.00 -7.66 -14.23
N GLY A 92 -0.27 -6.86 -15.27
CA GLY A 92 -1.29 -5.83 -15.25
C GLY A 92 -2.68 -6.44 -15.23
N GLY A 93 -3.61 -5.73 -14.63
CA GLY A 93 -5.00 -6.18 -14.59
C GLY A 93 -5.98 -5.05 -14.40
N GLU A 94 -7.26 -5.41 -14.56
CA GLU A 94 -8.37 -4.56 -14.16
C GLU A 94 -8.38 -4.29 -12.66
N ASN A 95 -9.25 -3.39 -12.20
CA ASN A 95 -9.41 -3.18 -10.76
C ASN A 95 -9.81 -4.50 -10.08
N ILE A 96 -9.35 -4.71 -8.84
CA ILE A 96 -9.83 -5.81 -8.02
C ILE A 96 -11.37 -5.74 -7.83
N THR A 97 -11.99 -6.91 -7.67
CA THR A 97 -13.44 -7.04 -7.48
C THR A 97 -13.90 -6.47 -6.15
N ASP A 98 -15.21 -6.31 -5.96
CA ASP A 98 -15.76 -5.83 -4.68
C ASP A 98 -15.55 -6.84 -3.55
N GLU A 99 -15.59 -8.14 -3.86
CA GLU A 99 -15.29 -9.22 -2.93
C GLU A 99 -13.83 -9.13 -2.46
N ALA A 100 -12.89 -8.89 -3.37
CA ALA A 100 -11.49 -8.71 -3.02
C ALA A 100 -11.27 -7.45 -2.16
N LYS A 101 -11.96 -6.34 -2.47
CA LYS A 101 -11.89 -5.12 -1.63
C LYS A 101 -12.36 -5.39 -0.21
N ALA A 102 -13.47 -6.10 -0.05
CA ALA A 102 -14.04 -6.45 1.25
C ALA A 102 -13.13 -7.43 2.01
N MET A 103 -12.53 -8.39 1.31
CA MET A 103 -11.54 -9.31 1.87
C MET A 103 -10.34 -8.55 2.43
N PHE A 104 -9.67 -7.72 1.62
CA PHE A 104 -8.52 -6.95 2.10
C PHE A 104 -8.89 -6.04 3.27
N TYR A 105 -10.08 -5.43 3.24
CA TYR A 105 -10.55 -4.59 4.34
C TYR A 105 -10.69 -5.39 5.65
N LYS A 106 -11.23 -6.61 5.60
CA LYS A 106 -11.27 -7.50 6.78
C LYS A 106 -9.86 -7.90 7.22
N SER A 107 -9.00 -8.27 6.28
CA SER A 107 -7.61 -8.68 6.57
C SER A 107 -6.83 -7.57 7.28
N VAL A 108 -6.90 -6.32 6.79
CA VAL A 108 -6.15 -5.23 7.41
C VAL A 108 -6.63 -4.92 8.83
N LEU A 109 -7.94 -4.98 9.09
CA LEU A 109 -8.47 -4.80 10.45
C LEU A 109 -7.99 -5.92 11.38
N HIS A 110 -8.03 -7.17 10.92
CA HIS A 110 -7.50 -8.31 11.67
C HIS A 110 -6.00 -8.16 11.96
N CYS A 111 -5.20 -7.76 10.96
CA CYS A 111 -3.77 -7.54 11.13
C CYS A 111 -3.46 -6.39 12.10
N ILE A 112 -4.25 -5.31 12.08
CA ILE A 112 -4.12 -4.20 13.04
C ILE A 112 -4.39 -4.70 14.46
N GLU A 113 -5.49 -5.43 14.68
CA GLU A 113 -5.89 -5.95 15.98
C GLU A 113 -4.86 -6.94 16.54
N ASN A 114 -4.31 -7.82 15.69
CA ASN A 114 -3.40 -8.88 16.11
C ASN A 114 -1.91 -8.51 15.95
N ARG A 115 -1.61 -7.26 15.60
CA ARG A 115 -0.26 -6.73 15.33
C ARG A 115 0.51 -7.54 14.29
N LEU A 116 -0.19 -8.13 13.33
CA LEU A 116 0.37 -8.90 12.21
C LEU A 116 0.74 -7.96 11.05
N LEU A 117 1.65 -7.03 11.32
CA LEU A 117 2.01 -5.95 10.40
C LEU A 117 3.53 -5.89 10.20
N TYR A 118 3.92 -5.32 9.06
CA TYR A 118 5.29 -4.91 8.79
C TYR A 118 5.35 -3.38 8.78
N LYS A 119 6.26 -2.77 9.53
CA LYS A 119 6.60 -1.36 9.40
C LYS A 119 7.48 -1.16 8.17
N LEU A 120 7.16 -0.16 7.37
CA LEU A 120 7.96 0.23 6.22
C LEU A 120 8.91 1.35 6.61
N SER A 121 10.17 1.20 6.20
CA SER A 121 11.17 2.26 6.19
C SER A 121 11.94 2.21 4.87
N HIS A 122 12.82 3.18 4.63
CA HIS A 122 13.72 3.14 3.47
C HIS A 122 15.18 3.34 3.87
N ILE A 123 16.08 2.78 3.07
CA ILE A 123 17.52 3.06 3.10
C ILE A 123 17.84 3.96 1.91
N GLU A 124 18.46 5.11 2.17
CA GLU A 124 18.98 6.05 1.15
C GLU A 124 17.97 6.50 0.08
N ARG A 125 16.66 6.33 0.32
CA ARG A 125 15.56 6.58 -0.62
C ARG A 125 15.54 5.63 -1.83
N GLU A 126 16.33 4.57 -1.79
CA GLU A 126 16.43 3.62 -2.90
C GLU A 126 15.75 2.29 -2.60
N ARG A 127 15.71 1.89 -1.33
CA ARG A 127 15.27 0.55 -0.96
C ARG A 127 14.32 0.54 0.22
N ILE A 128 13.19 -0.15 0.08
CA ILE A 128 12.24 -0.38 1.16
C ILE A 128 12.73 -1.53 2.04
N VAL A 129 12.60 -1.34 3.36
CA VAL A 129 12.84 -2.35 4.38
C VAL A 129 11.52 -2.62 5.10
N PHE A 130 11.20 -3.90 5.26
CA PHE A 130 10.04 -4.38 6.00
C PHE A 130 10.49 -4.93 7.35
N THR A 131 10.11 -4.28 8.43
CA THR A 131 10.37 -4.75 9.80
C THR A 131 9.09 -5.31 10.39
N LYS A 132 9.08 -6.59 10.73
CA LYS A 132 7.92 -7.21 11.38
C LYS A 132 7.71 -6.55 12.75
N ILE A 133 6.46 -6.20 13.06
CA ILE A 133 6.09 -5.71 14.39
C ILE A 133 6.08 -6.92 15.31
N GLU A 134 6.99 -6.95 16.28
CA GLU A 134 6.98 -7.96 17.34
C GLU A 134 5.94 -7.60 18.42
N GLN A 135 5.43 -8.63 19.10
CA GLN A 135 4.45 -8.50 20.18
C GLN A 135 5.10 -8.02 21.47
#